data_AF-A0A553HY10-F1
#
_entry.id   AF-A0A553HY10-F1
#
_cell.length_a   1.000
_cell.length_b   1.000
_cell.length_c   1.000
_cell.angle_alpha   90.00
_cell.angle_beta   90.00
_cell.angle_gamma   90.00
#
_symmetry.space_group_name_H-M   'P 1'
#
loop_
_entity.id
_entity.type
_entity.pdbx_description
1 polymer ?
#
loop_
_entity_poly.entity_id
_entity_poly.type
_entity_poly.pdbx_seq_one_letter_code
_entity_poly.pdbx_strand_id
1 'polypeptide(L)'
;MELPSSFVNLSVEQLYAKFGAPEREPVVRVDGKSIADGVPSHAIPPVWLGAASDEIPLSEAMLLLDDFGTAFRPSDKSRFESYTPLVIRSPEALFEPTTPLSFSSDIWSLGCTIFELLAHRSFIDGILATQDDITAQKVHLQGPLPSEWWDRWEERLKWFDEVGKQLSNACDIWSWDRTFEQSVQKPRQSCDMDVINEEEKLALDEEVGFAGV
;
A
#
# COMPACT_ATOMS: atom_id res chain seq x y z
N MET A 1 -13.60 -3.24 -16.07
CA MET A 1 -14.05 -4.12 -14.98
C MET A 1 -15.43 -4.66 -15.36
N GLU A 2 -15.56 -5.95 -15.63
CA GLU A 2 -16.87 -6.61 -15.85
C GLU A 2 -17.38 -7.13 -14.51
N LEU A 3 -18.66 -6.91 -14.22
CA LEU A 3 -19.29 -7.50 -13.03
C LEU A 3 -19.34 -9.03 -13.19
N PRO A 4 -19.13 -9.82 -12.11
CA PRO A 4 -19.25 -11.26 -12.19
C PRO A 4 -20.59 -11.66 -12.80
N SER A 5 -20.60 -12.70 -13.64
CA SER A 5 -21.80 -13.17 -14.35
C SER A 5 -22.97 -13.50 -13.41
N SER A 6 -22.67 -13.84 -12.15
CA SER A 6 -23.64 -14.03 -11.07
C SER A 6 -24.47 -12.78 -10.76
N PHE A 7 -23.94 -11.57 -10.98
CA PHE A 7 -24.68 -10.30 -10.81
C PHE A 7 -25.52 -9.96 -12.03
N VAL A 8 -25.03 -10.28 -13.23
CA VAL A 8 -25.69 -9.94 -14.51
C VAL A 8 -27.01 -10.70 -14.68
N ASN A 9 -27.16 -11.85 -14.01
CA ASN A 9 -28.35 -12.69 -14.09
C ASN A 9 -29.40 -12.44 -12.98
N LEU A 10 -29.17 -11.50 -12.06
CA LEU A 10 -30.13 -11.20 -10.98
C LEU A 10 -31.18 -10.19 -11.45
N SER A 11 -32.43 -10.39 -11.04
CA SER A 11 -33.46 -9.34 -11.13
C SER A 11 -33.18 -8.22 -10.12
N VAL A 12 -33.79 -7.05 -10.32
CA VAL A 12 -33.68 -5.92 -9.38
C VAL A 12 -34.15 -6.32 -7.97
N GLU A 13 -35.23 -7.08 -7.87
CA GLU A 13 -35.77 -7.58 -6.61
C GLU A 13 -34.80 -8.53 -5.90
N GLN A 14 -34.11 -9.38 -6.66
CA GLN A 14 -33.11 -10.29 -6.11
C GLN A 14 -31.86 -9.54 -5.65
N LEU A 15 -31.44 -8.49 -6.37
CA LEU A 15 -30.35 -7.61 -5.94
C LEU A 15 -30.70 -6.93 -4.60
N TYR A 16 -31.91 -6.38 -4.47
CA TYR A 16 -32.33 -5.74 -3.22
C TYR A 16 -32.52 -6.73 -2.08
N ALA A 17 -33.00 -7.93 -2.34
CA ALA A 17 -33.10 -8.98 -1.33
C ALA A 17 -31.72 -9.40 -0.80
N LYS A 18 -30.68 -9.36 -1.64
CA LYS A 18 -29.31 -9.78 -1.28
C LYS A 18 -28.49 -8.66 -0.63
N PHE A 19 -28.54 -7.45 -1.18
CA PHE A 19 -27.66 -6.33 -0.78
C PHE A 19 -28.38 -5.19 -0.08
N GLY A 20 -29.70 -5.27 0.06
CA GLY A 20 -30.54 -4.18 0.54
C GLY A 20 -31.05 -3.27 -0.59
N ALA A 21 -32.16 -2.59 -0.32
CA ALA A 21 -32.67 -1.56 -1.21
C ALA A 21 -31.83 -0.28 -1.06
N PRO A 22 -31.69 0.55 -2.11
CA PRO A 22 -30.96 1.81 -2.03
C PRO A 22 -31.53 2.73 -0.95
N GLU A 23 -30.69 3.12 -0.01
CA GLU A 23 -31.06 4.04 1.06
C GLU A 23 -30.79 5.48 0.64
N ARG A 24 -31.74 6.37 0.92
CA ARG A 24 -31.63 7.79 0.58
C ARG A 24 -31.08 8.53 1.78
N GLU A 25 -29.94 9.17 1.60
CA GLU A 25 -29.38 10.05 2.62
C GLU A 25 -29.62 11.51 2.25
N PRO A 26 -30.07 12.36 3.20
CA PRO A 26 -30.27 13.77 2.93
C PRO A 26 -28.93 14.46 2.68
N VAL A 27 -28.87 15.24 1.60
CA VAL A 27 -27.71 16.11 1.36
C VAL A 27 -27.87 17.34 2.24
N VAL A 28 -26.96 17.48 3.21
CA VAL A 28 -26.92 18.62 4.13
C VAL A 28 -25.64 19.41 3.93
N ARG A 29 -25.73 20.73 4.06
CA ARG A 29 -24.54 21.57 4.06
C ARG A 29 -23.86 21.50 5.43
N VAL A 30 -22.53 21.45 5.43
CA VAL A 30 -21.71 21.48 6.65
C VAL A 30 -21.99 22.73 7.50
N ASP A 31 -22.33 23.86 6.87
CA ASP A 31 -22.68 25.11 7.56
C ASP A 31 -24.16 25.20 7.99
N GLY A 32 -24.95 24.14 7.81
CA GLY A 32 -26.35 24.05 8.23
C GLY A 32 -27.35 24.87 7.40
N LYS A 33 -26.91 25.56 6.34
CA LYS A 33 -27.80 26.35 5.49
C LYS A 33 -28.58 25.47 4.52
N SER A 34 -29.56 26.07 3.84
CA SER A 34 -30.30 25.39 2.76
C SER A 34 -29.38 25.05 1.59
N ILE A 35 -29.63 23.88 1.00
CA ILE A 35 -29.01 23.48 -0.27
C ILE A 35 -29.37 24.47 -1.38
N ALA A 36 -28.43 24.67 -2.32
CA ALA A 36 -28.63 25.60 -3.44
C ALA A 36 -29.52 24.97 -4.52
N ASP A 37 -30.17 25.83 -5.31
CA ASP A 37 -30.92 25.39 -6.49
C ASP A 37 -30.00 24.62 -7.45
N GLY A 38 -30.39 23.41 -7.82
CA GLY A 38 -29.61 22.50 -8.68
C GLY A 38 -28.81 21.42 -7.94
N VAL A 39 -28.74 21.47 -6.60
CA VAL A 39 -28.15 20.37 -5.80
C VAL A 39 -29.22 19.34 -5.46
N PRO A 40 -29.00 18.03 -5.71
CA PRO A 40 -29.93 16.99 -5.29
C PRO A 40 -30.20 17.03 -3.78
N SER A 41 -31.45 16.88 -3.38
CA SER A 41 -31.82 16.86 -1.94
C SER A 41 -31.39 15.60 -1.21
N HIS A 42 -31.06 14.54 -1.94
CA HIS A 42 -30.62 13.26 -1.39
C HIS A 42 -29.51 12.66 -2.25
N ALA A 43 -28.62 11.94 -1.60
CA ALA A 43 -27.66 11.04 -2.22
C ALA A 43 -28.09 9.59 -1.99
N ILE A 44 -27.60 8.70 -2.84
CA ILE A 44 -27.71 7.25 -2.66
C ILE A 44 -26.28 6.76 -2.47
N PRO A 45 -25.85 6.43 -1.25
CA PRO A 45 -24.54 5.84 -1.03
C PRO A 45 -24.38 4.55 -1.84
N PRO A 46 -23.18 4.27 -2.38
CA PRO A 46 -22.93 3.01 -3.06
C PRO A 46 -23.05 1.86 -2.06
N VAL A 47 -23.64 0.75 -2.50
CA VAL A 47 -23.66 -0.49 -1.72
C VAL A 47 -22.37 -1.26 -1.92
N TRP A 48 -21.87 -1.91 -0.87
CA TRP A 48 -20.74 -2.84 -0.96
C TRP A 48 -21.19 -4.16 -1.59
N LEU A 49 -20.71 -4.44 -2.80
CA LEU A 49 -21.01 -5.68 -3.53
C LEU A 49 -19.92 -6.76 -3.36
N GLY A 50 -18.94 -6.52 -2.50
CA GLY A 50 -17.85 -7.46 -2.25
C GLY A 50 -18.27 -8.64 -1.36
N ALA A 51 -17.41 -9.66 -1.32
CA ALA A 51 -17.47 -10.78 -0.38
C ALA A 51 -16.38 -10.61 0.68
N ALA A 52 -16.51 -11.31 1.81
CA ALA A 52 -15.40 -11.41 2.75
C ALA A 52 -14.25 -12.20 2.10
N SER A 53 -13.00 -11.84 2.39
CA SER A 53 -11.84 -12.45 1.71
C SER A 53 -11.69 -13.95 1.97
N ASP A 54 -12.17 -14.42 3.12
CA ASP A 54 -12.20 -15.83 3.54
C ASP A 54 -13.34 -16.63 2.90
N GLU A 55 -14.31 -15.96 2.25
CA GLU A 55 -15.39 -16.60 1.50
C GLU A 55 -15.06 -16.78 0.01
N ILE A 56 -13.94 -16.22 -0.47
CA ILE A 56 -13.53 -16.29 -1.88
C ILE A 56 -12.69 -17.57 -2.10
N PRO A 57 -13.16 -18.55 -2.88
CA PRO A 57 -12.37 -19.73 -3.20
C PRO A 57 -11.12 -19.35 -3.99
N LEU A 58 -9.99 -20.04 -3.75
CA LEU A 58 -8.75 -19.80 -4.52
C LEU A 58 -8.94 -19.91 -6.04
N SER A 59 -9.84 -20.78 -6.50
CA SER A 59 -10.15 -20.94 -7.93
C SER A 59 -10.84 -19.71 -8.55
N GLU A 60 -11.41 -18.84 -7.73
CA GLU A 60 -12.09 -17.61 -8.14
C GLU A 60 -11.29 -16.36 -7.77
N ALA A 61 -10.27 -16.49 -6.91
CA ALA A 61 -9.39 -15.41 -6.53
C ALA A 61 -8.60 -14.91 -7.74
N MET A 62 -8.88 -13.68 -8.17
CA MET A 62 -8.22 -13.02 -9.29
C MET A 62 -7.73 -11.65 -8.86
N LEU A 63 -6.42 -11.42 -9.03
CA LEU A 63 -5.81 -10.11 -8.84
C LEU A 63 -5.79 -9.38 -10.18
N LEU A 64 -6.33 -8.17 -10.21
CA LEU A 64 -6.31 -7.29 -11.38
C LEU A 64 -5.66 -5.97 -10.98
N LEU A 65 -4.64 -5.56 -11.72
CA LEU A 65 -4.13 -4.20 -11.65
C LEU A 65 -5.11 -3.27 -12.36
N ASP A 66 -5.56 -2.24 -11.66
CA ASP A 66 -6.49 -1.23 -12.18
C ASP A 66 -5.99 0.18 -11.83
N ASP A 67 -6.79 1.19 -12.18
CA ASP A 67 -6.52 2.62 -11.97
C ASP A 67 -5.22 3.09 -12.63
N PHE A 68 -5.23 3.08 -13.95
CA PHE A 68 -4.13 3.61 -14.76
C PHE A 68 -4.15 5.15 -14.87
N GLY A 69 -4.83 5.87 -13.95
CA GLY A 69 -5.00 7.32 -14.00
C GLY A 69 -3.68 8.11 -13.93
N THR A 70 -2.63 7.53 -13.35
CA THR A 70 -1.28 8.12 -13.27
C THR A 70 -0.26 7.43 -14.17
N ALA A 71 -0.63 6.35 -14.86
CA ALA A 71 0.25 5.54 -15.68
C ALA A 71 0.86 6.34 -16.84
N PHE A 72 2.01 5.90 -17.33
CA PHE A 72 2.67 6.50 -18.48
C PHE A 72 3.43 5.46 -19.29
N ARG A 73 3.64 5.78 -20.57
CA ARG A 73 4.50 4.98 -21.44
C ARG A 73 5.88 5.63 -21.53
N PRO A 74 6.96 4.93 -21.11
CA PRO A 74 8.32 5.48 -21.17
C PRO A 74 8.79 5.90 -22.57
N SER A 75 8.26 5.26 -23.64
CA SER A 75 8.57 5.66 -25.03
C SER A 75 7.98 7.00 -25.43
N ASP A 76 6.91 7.44 -24.78
CA ASP A 76 6.15 8.62 -25.16
C ASP A 76 6.56 9.83 -24.32
N LYS A 77 6.90 9.59 -23.04
CA LYS A 77 7.28 10.65 -22.09
C LYS A 77 8.15 10.10 -20.96
N SER A 78 9.25 10.80 -20.68
CA SER A 78 10.01 10.63 -19.43
C SER A 78 9.26 11.23 -18.25
N ARG A 79 9.23 10.52 -17.13
CA ARG A 79 8.63 10.96 -15.88
C ARG A 79 9.70 10.96 -14.78
N PHE A 80 9.84 12.08 -14.09
CA PHE A 80 10.82 12.27 -13.01
C PHE A 80 10.17 12.35 -11.63
N GLU A 81 8.85 12.51 -11.58
CA GLU A 81 8.08 12.62 -10.35
C GLU A 81 7.17 11.41 -10.17
N SER A 82 7.22 10.80 -8.98
CA SER A 82 6.38 9.67 -8.62
C SER A 82 5.12 10.14 -7.91
N TYR A 83 3.96 9.71 -8.41
CA TYR A 83 2.68 9.89 -7.73
C TYR A 83 2.27 8.68 -6.90
N THR A 84 3.16 7.68 -6.78
CA THR A 84 2.96 6.54 -5.89
C THR A 84 2.84 7.03 -4.44
N PRO A 85 1.93 6.47 -3.62
CA PRO A 85 1.85 6.79 -2.20
C PRO A 85 3.20 6.66 -1.50
N LEU A 86 3.52 7.58 -0.59
CA LEU A 86 4.85 7.69 0.02
C LEU A 86 5.35 6.38 0.65
N VAL A 87 4.45 5.62 1.28
CA VAL A 87 4.75 4.35 1.97
C VAL A 87 5.22 3.23 1.06
N ILE A 88 4.84 3.23 -0.22
CA ILE A 88 5.26 2.22 -1.19
C ILE A 88 6.07 2.83 -2.34
N ARG A 89 6.41 4.12 -2.25
CA ARG A 89 7.21 4.82 -3.25
C ARG A 89 8.65 4.33 -3.18
N SER A 90 9.26 4.10 -4.34
CA SER A 90 10.65 3.67 -4.43
C SER A 90 11.64 4.77 -4.01
N PRO A 91 12.83 4.40 -3.48
CA PRO A 91 13.80 5.37 -2.97
C PRO A 91 14.44 6.24 -4.06
N GLU A 92 14.60 5.74 -5.29
CA GLU A 92 15.16 6.52 -6.40
C GLU A 92 14.30 7.72 -6.78
N ALA A 93 13.00 7.69 -6.50
CA ALA A 93 12.13 8.86 -6.68
C ALA A 93 12.55 10.06 -5.80
N LEU A 94 13.24 9.81 -4.69
CA LEU A 94 13.81 10.84 -3.82
C LEU A 94 15.27 11.12 -4.18
N PHE A 95 16.07 10.07 -4.32
CA PHE A 95 17.53 10.20 -4.45
C PHE A 95 18.00 10.43 -5.87
N GLU A 96 17.21 10.15 -6.89
CA GLU A 96 17.57 10.34 -8.29
C GLU A 96 16.58 11.24 -9.06
N PRO A 97 16.38 12.50 -8.62
CA PRO A 97 15.35 13.38 -9.20
C PRO A 97 15.60 13.74 -10.67
N THR A 98 16.82 13.52 -11.16
CA THR A 98 17.21 13.75 -12.56
C THR A 98 17.18 12.48 -13.41
N THR A 99 16.94 11.31 -12.82
CA THR A 99 16.79 10.04 -13.52
C THR A 99 15.29 9.81 -13.76
N PRO A 100 14.85 9.49 -15.00
CA PRO A 100 13.47 9.12 -15.22
C PRO A 100 13.11 7.84 -14.45
N LEU A 101 11.92 7.81 -13.86
CA LEU A 101 11.34 6.62 -13.28
C LEU A 101 11.26 5.51 -14.31
N SER A 102 11.51 4.29 -13.85
CA SER A 102 11.55 3.10 -14.68
C SER A 102 10.66 2.01 -14.10
N PHE A 103 10.62 0.87 -14.78
CA PHE A 103 9.88 -0.30 -14.31
C PHE A 103 10.31 -0.76 -12.91
N SER A 104 11.57 -0.51 -12.50
CA SER A 104 12.05 -0.85 -11.16
C SER A 104 11.27 -0.15 -10.05
N SER A 105 10.75 1.06 -10.30
CA SER A 105 9.92 1.79 -9.35
C SER A 105 8.59 1.08 -9.09
N ASP A 106 8.02 0.45 -10.13
CA ASP A 106 6.79 -0.34 -10.02
C ASP A 106 7.06 -1.68 -9.31
N ILE A 107 8.22 -2.31 -9.57
CA ILE A 107 8.64 -3.54 -8.87
C ILE A 107 8.83 -3.29 -7.38
N TRP A 108 9.44 -2.18 -6.98
CA TRP A 108 9.52 -1.78 -5.57
C TRP A 108 8.12 -1.67 -4.95
N SER A 109 7.22 -0.96 -5.64
CA SER A 109 5.85 -0.73 -5.16
C SER A 109 5.08 -2.04 -5.03
N LEU A 110 5.28 -2.96 -5.97
CA LEU A 110 4.72 -4.31 -5.95
C LEU A 110 5.25 -5.13 -4.77
N GLY A 111 6.56 -5.12 -4.51
CA GLY A 111 7.16 -5.83 -3.38
C GLY A 111 6.58 -5.35 -2.03
N CYS A 112 6.45 -4.04 -1.86
CA CYS A 112 5.78 -3.47 -0.68
C CYS A 112 4.31 -3.94 -0.59
N THR A 113 3.58 -3.92 -1.70
CA THR A 113 2.17 -4.33 -1.75
C THR A 113 2.00 -5.82 -1.42
N ILE A 114 2.87 -6.70 -1.93
CA ILE A 114 2.85 -8.14 -1.61
C ILE A 114 3.06 -8.36 -0.12
N PHE A 115 4.01 -7.64 0.50
CA PHE A 115 4.20 -7.69 1.94
C PHE A 115 2.91 -7.30 2.70
N GLU A 116 2.27 -6.20 2.30
CA GLU A 116 1.03 -5.72 2.93
C GLU A 116 -0.15 -6.68 2.77
N LEU A 117 -0.17 -7.50 1.70
CA LEU A 117 -1.18 -8.56 1.55
C LEU A 117 -0.98 -9.71 2.54
N LEU A 118 0.27 -9.95 2.96
CA LEU A 118 0.62 -11.04 3.89
C LEU A 118 0.60 -10.61 5.35
N ALA A 119 0.85 -9.33 5.60
CA ALA A 119 1.02 -8.75 6.92
C ALA A 119 -0.27 -8.10 7.44
N HIS A 120 -0.47 -8.14 8.75
CA HIS A 120 -1.53 -7.39 9.42
C HIS A 120 -1.19 -5.89 9.58
N ARG A 121 0.07 -5.51 9.38
CA ARG A 121 0.55 -4.12 9.43
C ARG A 121 1.29 -3.76 8.16
N SER A 122 1.18 -2.49 7.76
CA SER A 122 1.95 -1.94 6.65
C SER A 122 3.44 -2.16 6.82
N PHE A 123 4.13 -2.33 5.69
CA PHE A 123 5.58 -2.46 5.65
C PHE A 123 6.28 -1.22 6.21
N ILE A 124 5.69 -0.05 5.96
CA ILE A 124 6.15 1.27 6.40
C ILE A 124 4.97 1.99 7.05
N ASP A 125 5.18 2.57 8.23
CA ASP A 125 4.18 3.41 8.89
C ASP A 125 4.16 4.81 8.26
N GLY A 126 3.04 5.13 7.59
CA GLY A 126 2.81 6.40 6.93
C GLY A 126 2.01 7.42 7.73
N ILE A 127 1.53 7.09 8.93
CA ILE A 127 0.64 7.99 9.68
C ILE A 127 1.45 9.21 10.15
N LEU A 128 1.13 10.37 9.57
CA LEU A 128 1.82 11.64 9.85
C LEU A 128 3.34 11.60 9.60
N ALA A 129 3.82 10.63 8.82
CA ALA A 129 5.22 10.45 8.51
C ALA A 129 5.68 11.42 7.41
N THR A 130 6.86 12.00 7.60
CA THR A 130 7.57 12.74 6.55
C THR A 130 8.29 11.78 5.60
N GLN A 131 8.78 12.31 4.48
CA GLN A 131 9.61 11.55 3.54
C GLN A 131 10.88 11.01 4.23
N ASP A 132 11.48 11.76 5.14
CA ASP A 132 12.68 11.35 5.89
C ASP A 132 12.37 10.27 6.94
N ASP A 133 11.22 10.35 7.63
CA ASP A 133 10.75 9.29 8.54
C ASP A 133 10.63 7.95 7.78
N ILE A 134 10.06 8.00 6.58
CA ILE A 134 9.90 6.83 5.71
C ILE A 134 11.26 6.29 5.25
N THR A 135 12.19 7.17 4.87
CA THR A 135 13.55 6.77 4.50
C THR A 135 14.27 6.09 5.67
N ALA A 136 14.13 6.60 6.90
CA ALA A 136 14.71 5.98 8.09
C ALA A 136 14.13 4.58 8.35
N GLN A 137 12.81 4.43 8.24
CA GLN A 137 12.15 3.13 8.37
C GLN A 137 12.66 2.12 7.33
N LYS A 138 12.81 2.53 6.06
CA LYS A 138 13.39 1.69 5.01
C LYS A 138 14.81 1.23 5.37
N VAL A 139 15.63 2.13 5.89
CA VAL A 139 16.99 1.78 6.33
C VAL A 139 16.98 0.79 7.49
N HIS A 140 16.05 0.95 8.44
CA HIS A 140 15.91 -0.03 9.52
C HIS A 140 15.47 -1.42 9.01
N LEU A 141 14.63 -1.47 7.98
CA LEU A 141 14.12 -2.71 7.40
C LEU A 141 15.16 -3.41 6.52
N GLN A 142 15.75 -2.69 5.57
CA GLN A 142 16.55 -3.27 4.48
C GLN A 142 18.06 -3.02 4.61
N GLY A 143 18.47 -2.18 5.57
CA GLY A 143 19.87 -1.83 5.77
C GLY A 143 20.26 -0.49 5.13
N PRO A 144 21.57 -0.16 5.13
CA PRO A 144 22.05 1.15 4.70
C PRO A 144 21.79 1.41 3.21
N LEU A 145 21.47 2.67 2.88
CA LEU A 145 21.37 3.12 1.50
C LEU A 145 22.74 3.03 0.78
N PRO A 146 22.76 3.00 -0.56
CA PRO A 146 23.98 3.25 -1.32
C PRO A 146 24.69 4.52 -0.83
N SER A 147 26.03 4.52 -0.81
CA SER A 147 26.81 5.61 -0.20
C SER A 147 26.48 6.99 -0.78
N GLU A 148 26.23 7.08 -2.09
CA GLU A 148 25.85 8.34 -2.74
C GLU A 148 24.50 8.89 -2.23
N TRP A 149 23.54 8.00 -1.95
CA TRP A 149 22.24 8.38 -1.40
C TRP A 149 22.35 8.70 0.08
N TRP A 150 23.15 7.92 0.82
CA TRP A 150 23.44 8.13 2.24
C TRP A 150 24.04 9.52 2.49
N ASP A 151 25.03 9.92 1.70
CA ASP A 151 25.72 11.20 1.85
C ASP A 151 24.83 12.40 1.47
N ARG A 152 23.85 12.20 0.59
CA ARG A 152 22.88 13.22 0.17
C ARG A 152 21.71 13.38 1.14
N TRP A 153 21.53 12.44 2.07
CA TRP A 153 20.46 12.50 3.06
C TRP A 153 20.85 13.39 4.26
N GLU A 154 20.56 14.68 4.15
CA GLU A 154 20.95 15.68 5.17
C GLU A 154 20.30 15.42 6.54
N GLU A 155 19.02 15.06 6.55
CA GLU A 155 18.22 14.86 7.77
C GLU A 155 18.50 13.54 8.48
N ARG A 156 19.33 12.64 7.92
CA ARG A 156 19.63 11.31 8.48
C ARG A 156 20.13 11.36 9.92
N LEU A 157 20.77 12.48 10.31
CA LEU A 157 21.36 12.69 11.63
C LEU A 157 20.32 12.70 12.78
N LYS A 158 19.02 12.74 12.46
CA LYS A 158 17.96 12.51 13.44
C LYS A 158 17.87 11.04 13.89
N TRP A 159 18.21 10.10 13.01
CA TRP A 159 18.07 8.65 13.25
C TRP A 159 19.40 7.90 13.30
N PHE A 160 20.45 8.42 12.67
CA PHE A 160 21.75 7.76 12.55
C PHE A 160 22.88 8.73 12.87
N ASP A 161 23.95 8.26 13.53
CA ASP A 161 25.15 9.07 13.75
C ASP A 161 26.01 9.21 12.47
N GLU A 162 27.12 9.94 12.56
CA GLU A 162 28.04 10.15 11.43
C GLU A 162 28.63 8.86 10.86
N VAL A 163 28.71 7.78 11.65
CA VAL A 163 29.21 6.47 11.21
C VAL A 163 28.09 5.52 10.79
N GLY A 164 26.84 5.99 10.77
CA GLY A 164 25.65 5.23 10.36
C GLY A 164 25.06 4.34 11.43
N LYS A 165 25.46 4.51 12.70
CA LYS A 165 24.87 3.78 13.82
C LYS A 165 23.55 4.40 14.23
N GLN A 166 22.56 3.56 14.48
CA GLN A 166 21.22 3.95 14.90
C GLN A 166 21.24 4.69 16.25
N LEU A 167 20.53 5.82 16.30
CA LEU A 167 20.37 6.66 17.50
C LEU A 167 19.12 6.30 18.31
N SER A 168 18.12 5.71 17.65
CA SER A 168 16.85 5.28 18.25
C SER A 168 17.02 4.14 19.26
N ASN A 169 16.10 4.00 20.20
CA ASN A 169 16.10 2.85 21.11
C ASN A 169 15.78 1.58 20.34
N ALA A 170 16.29 0.43 20.81
CA ALA A 170 16.02 -0.87 20.19
C ALA A 170 14.52 -1.19 20.07
N CYS A 171 13.67 -0.68 20.97
CA CYS A 171 12.22 -0.87 20.89
C CYS A 171 11.57 -0.14 19.71
N ASP A 172 12.18 0.95 19.25
CA ASP A 172 11.69 1.83 18.18
C ASP A 172 12.23 1.38 16.80
N ILE A 173 13.22 0.49 16.79
CA ILE A 173 13.81 -0.06 15.58
C ILE A 173 13.04 -1.30 15.13
N TRP A 174 12.51 -1.22 13.91
CA TRP A 174 11.77 -2.29 13.25
C TRP A 174 12.63 -2.90 12.13
N SER A 175 13.48 -3.86 12.49
CA SER A 175 14.23 -4.64 11.52
C SER A 175 13.30 -5.56 10.72
N TRP A 176 13.73 -5.99 9.53
CA TRP A 176 12.99 -6.95 8.72
C TRP A 176 12.52 -8.17 9.52
N ASP A 177 13.42 -8.88 10.20
CA ASP A 177 13.06 -10.08 10.97
C ASP A 177 12.00 -9.80 12.06
N ARG A 178 12.13 -8.66 12.76
CA ARG A 178 11.16 -8.26 13.78
C ARG A 178 9.81 -7.94 13.14
N THR A 179 9.81 -7.21 12.03
CA THR A 179 8.62 -6.81 11.30
C THR A 179 7.89 -8.02 10.72
N PHE A 180 8.62 -8.94 10.10
CA PHE A 180 8.09 -10.20 9.58
C PHE A 180 7.49 -11.06 10.70
N GLU A 181 8.22 -11.27 11.80
CA GLU A 181 7.73 -12.07 12.92
C GLU A 181 6.47 -11.47 13.56
N GLN A 182 6.45 -10.15 13.81
CA GLN A 182 5.36 -9.50 14.53
C GLN A 182 4.15 -9.16 13.66
N SER A 183 4.36 -8.90 12.37
CA SER A 183 3.30 -8.45 11.46
C SER A 183 2.77 -9.56 10.57
N VAL A 184 3.54 -10.63 10.35
CA VAL A 184 3.14 -11.77 9.51
C VAL A 184 2.96 -13.03 10.35
N GLN A 185 4.02 -13.52 11.02
CA GLN A 185 3.97 -14.84 11.68
C GLN A 185 3.03 -14.89 12.87
N LYS A 186 3.22 -14.00 13.86
CA LYS A 186 2.41 -14.00 15.09
C LYS A 186 0.91 -13.80 14.84
N PRO A 187 0.48 -12.86 13.97
CA PRO A 187 -0.94 -12.73 13.64
C PRO A 187 -1.51 -14.00 13.03
N ARG A 188 -0.81 -14.63 12.08
CA ARG A 188 -1.25 -15.89 11.46
C ARG A 188 -1.38 -17.01 12.48
N GLN A 189 -0.39 -17.19 13.36
CA GLN A 189 -0.46 -18.15 14.46
C GLN A 189 -1.64 -17.87 15.41
N SER A 190 -1.89 -16.60 15.74
CA SER A 190 -2.99 -16.23 16.64
C SER A 190 -4.39 -16.43 16.05
N CYS A 191 -4.47 -16.52 14.72
CA CYS A 191 -5.69 -16.77 13.97
C CYS A 191 -5.78 -18.22 13.45
N ASP A 192 -4.95 -19.13 13.96
CA ASP A 192 -4.88 -20.53 13.52
C ASP A 192 -4.68 -20.71 12.00
N MET A 193 -3.97 -19.77 11.35
CA MET A 193 -3.61 -19.83 9.94
C MET A 193 -2.26 -20.53 9.74
N ASP A 194 -2.06 -21.11 8.55
CA ASP A 194 -0.75 -21.64 8.14
C ASP A 194 0.31 -20.53 8.17
N VAL A 195 1.44 -20.83 8.80
CA VAL A 195 2.60 -19.93 8.88
C VAL A 195 3.39 -19.94 7.59
N ILE A 196 4.07 -18.82 7.29
CA ILE A 196 4.99 -18.75 6.15
C ILE A 196 6.23 -19.58 6.50
N ASN A 197 6.57 -20.56 5.68
CA ASN A 197 7.73 -21.41 5.94
C ASN A 197 9.04 -20.72 5.52
N GLU A 198 10.19 -21.33 5.79
CA GLU A 198 11.49 -20.73 5.47
C GLU A 198 11.73 -20.54 3.95
N GLU A 199 11.21 -21.43 3.10
CA GLU A 199 11.32 -21.29 1.64
C GLU A 199 10.52 -20.08 1.14
N GLU A 200 9.29 -19.92 1.63
CA GLU A 200 8.44 -18.76 1.32
C GLU A 200 9.01 -17.46 1.92
N LYS A 201 9.59 -17.52 3.13
CA LYS A 201 10.28 -16.38 3.73
C LYS A 201 11.46 -15.95 2.86
N LEU A 202 12.30 -16.89 2.43
CA LEU A 202 13.44 -16.59 1.56
C LEU A 202 12.99 -15.97 0.22
N ALA A 203 11.89 -16.45 -0.36
CA ALA A 203 11.32 -15.84 -1.56
C ALA A 203 10.88 -14.39 -1.32
N LEU A 204 10.28 -14.09 -0.17
CA LEU A 204 9.92 -12.71 0.22
C LEU A 204 11.15 -11.85 0.49
N ASP A 205 12.19 -12.41 1.10
CA ASP A 205 13.47 -11.74 1.34
C ASP A 205 14.13 -11.36 0.00
N GLU A 206 14.05 -12.21 -1.02
CA GLU A 206 14.51 -11.89 -2.37
C GLU A 206 13.68 -10.77 -3.00
N GLU A 207 12.36 -10.89 -3.04
CA GLU A 207 11.49 -9.88 -3.69
C GLU A 207 11.54 -8.50 -3.00
N VAL A 208 11.59 -8.46 -1.66
CA VAL A 208 11.67 -7.22 -0.89
C VAL A 208 13.11 -6.71 -0.76
N GLY A 209 14.11 -7.60 -0.84
CA GLY A 209 15.53 -7.28 -0.79
C GLY A 209 16.10 -6.77 -2.11
N PHE A 210 15.62 -7.27 -3.26
CA PHE A 210 16.02 -6.79 -4.60
C PHE A 210 15.46 -5.41 -4.95
N ALA A 211 14.48 -4.91 -4.20
CA ALA A 211 14.04 -3.54 -4.34
C ALA A 211 15.15 -2.54 -3.91
N GLY A 212 16.15 -2.98 -3.12
CA GLY A 212 17.16 -2.13 -2.50
C GLY A 212 18.48 -1.89 -3.25
N VAL A 213 18.65 -2.27 -4.52
CA VAL A 213 19.91 -2.05 -5.27
C VAL A 213 19.69 -1.56 -6.70
#